data_AF-A0A7S0YG98-F1
#
_entry.id   AF-A0A7S0YG98-F1
#
_cell.length_a   1.000
_cell.length_b   1.000
_cell.length_c   1.000
_cell.angle_alpha   90.00
_cell.angle_beta   90.00
_cell.angle_gamma   90.00
#
_symmetry.space_group_name_H-M   'P 1'
#
loop_
_entity.id
_entity.type
_entity.pdbx_description
1 polymer ?
#
loop_
_entity_poly.entity_id
_entity_poly.type
_entity_poly.pdbx_seq_one_letter_code
_entity_poly.pdbx_strand_id
1 'polypeptide(L)'
;EKEREKEKEKEERGEAREGRKERGEEVGEKEREQKEKELIEEEEKEEEEDEEEEEEGEEKEGEEGENEWKTILRTELKEERYRRKCVNALFKKLSSMVSKDLVDDFAIAFCYLASKSTKKALVKKLMNPADGSLQLIPFYARAAASLGTVFPDIAMALVAAVEDEFRTFFPPPGSAAAAAASMAALAASYNSADPSPASIAALEDRIKNAKMMGELVKFSLFPLGFFFVSLRQLLDSFEGFAVDAAATMIDTAGRVLLRRRDGKARMVAALGLLKKKAAAAAAARKLGSRQTAMIDNAFFAAVAPSRNIGIRRRRSPMKSFIRHLILERLSNDSLSSTLTLCLKLPWEAVGEGVKEGVKE
;
A
#
# COMPACT_ATOMS: atom_id res chain seq x y z
N GLU A 1 -52.57 -22.62 46.02
CA GLU A 1 -53.05 -23.05 44.68
C GLU A 1 -52.93 -21.93 43.66
N LYS A 2 -53.60 -20.77 43.86
CA LYS A 2 -53.52 -19.60 42.96
C LYS A 2 -52.14 -18.96 42.73
N GLU A 3 -51.18 -19.10 43.67
CA GLU A 3 -49.80 -18.61 43.45
C GLU A 3 -48.97 -19.56 42.58
N ARG A 4 -49.22 -20.87 42.65
CA ARG A 4 -48.53 -21.87 41.81
C ARG A 4 -49.00 -21.84 40.35
N GLU A 5 -50.26 -21.47 40.11
CA GLU A 5 -50.76 -21.27 38.75
C GLU A 5 -50.15 -20.02 38.10
N LYS A 6 -49.94 -18.94 38.87
CA LYS A 6 -49.29 -17.73 38.37
C LYS A 6 -47.79 -17.90 38.07
N GLU A 7 -47.08 -18.75 38.80
CA GLU A 7 -45.69 -19.08 38.49
C GLU A 7 -45.59 -19.90 37.20
N LYS A 8 -46.45 -20.90 37.01
CA LYS A 8 -46.51 -21.69 35.77
C LYS A 8 -46.83 -20.85 34.54
N GLU A 9 -47.80 -19.93 34.64
CA GLU A 9 -48.13 -19.02 33.53
C GLU A 9 -46.98 -18.07 33.18
N LYS A 10 -46.11 -17.73 34.14
CA LYS A 10 -44.96 -16.85 33.93
C LYS A 10 -43.77 -17.58 33.30
N GLU A 11 -43.61 -18.86 33.64
CA GLU A 11 -42.60 -19.77 33.08
C GLU A 11 -42.93 -20.12 31.62
N GLU A 12 -44.18 -20.50 31.31
CA GLU A 12 -44.63 -20.78 29.94
C GLU A 12 -44.53 -19.55 29.02
N ARG A 13 -44.75 -18.34 29.56
CA ARG A 13 -44.58 -17.08 28.80
C ARG A 13 -43.12 -16.70 28.58
N GLY A 14 -42.22 -17.18 29.44
CA GLY A 14 -40.76 -17.02 29.30
C GLY A 14 -40.22 -17.90 28.18
N GLU A 15 -40.57 -19.19 28.20
CA GLU A 15 -40.16 -20.17 27.19
C GLU A 15 -40.68 -19.82 25.78
N ALA A 16 -41.94 -19.34 25.69
CA ALA A 16 -42.52 -18.87 24.42
C ALA A 16 -41.82 -17.62 23.84
N ARG A 17 -41.17 -16.80 24.69
CA ARG A 17 -40.45 -15.59 24.27
C ARG A 17 -39.02 -15.91 23.84
N GLU A 18 -38.39 -16.90 24.46
CA GLU A 18 -37.05 -17.38 24.13
C GLU A 18 -37.05 -18.13 22.78
N GLY A 19 -38.00 -19.05 22.58
CA GLY A 19 -38.16 -19.74 21.29
C GLY A 19 -38.52 -18.83 20.11
N ARG A 20 -39.14 -17.67 20.35
CA ARG A 20 -39.41 -16.67 19.29
C ARG A 20 -38.17 -15.84 18.94
N LYS A 21 -37.20 -15.73 19.85
CA LYS A 21 -35.95 -15.00 19.65
C LYS A 21 -34.93 -15.88 18.91
N GLU A 22 -34.79 -17.14 19.31
CA GLU A 22 -33.96 -18.14 18.61
C GLU A 22 -34.40 -18.33 17.17
N ARG A 23 -35.73 -18.44 16.93
CA ARG A 23 -36.27 -18.56 15.57
C ARG A 23 -36.08 -17.30 14.72
N GLY A 24 -35.90 -16.13 15.33
CA GLY A 24 -35.58 -14.88 14.63
C GLY A 24 -34.09 -14.74 14.26
N GLU A 25 -33.21 -15.26 15.11
CA GLU A 25 -31.76 -15.34 14.85
C GLU A 25 -31.46 -16.38 13.75
N GLU A 26 -32.13 -17.53 13.76
CA GLU A 26 -32.00 -18.58 12.74
C GLU A 26 -32.49 -18.13 11.35
N VAL A 27 -33.52 -17.26 11.29
CA VAL A 27 -34.02 -16.68 10.03
C VAL A 27 -33.04 -15.62 9.50
N GLY A 28 -32.44 -14.81 10.38
CA GLY A 28 -31.44 -13.82 10.00
C GLY A 28 -30.11 -14.43 9.54
N GLU A 29 -29.76 -15.61 10.03
CA GLU A 29 -28.58 -16.37 9.58
C GLU A 29 -28.82 -16.98 8.19
N LYS A 30 -30.00 -17.57 7.95
CA LYS A 30 -30.40 -18.09 6.64
C LYS A 30 -30.48 -17.00 5.56
N GLU A 31 -30.98 -15.81 5.90
CA GLU A 31 -30.98 -14.66 4.96
C GLU A 31 -29.56 -14.14 4.64
N ARG A 32 -28.59 -14.28 5.56
CA ARG A 32 -27.20 -13.91 5.31
C ARG A 32 -26.49 -14.94 4.44
N GLU A 33 -26.66 -16.23 4.71
CA GLU A 33 -26.14 -17.30 3.86
C GLU A 33 -26.69 -17.23 2.44
N GLN A 34 -27.96 -16.86 2.29
CA GLN A 34 -28.59 -16.71 0.97
C GLN A 34 -28.01 -15.52 0.20
N LYS A 35 -27.77 -14.38 0.86
CA LYS A 35 -27.10 -13.22 0.24
C LYS A 35 -25.63 -13.49 -0.09
N GLU A 36 -24.94 -14.27 0.73
CA GLU A 36 -23.54 -14.65 0.48
C GLU A 36 -23.45 -15.60 -0.72
N LYS A 37 -24.39 -16.54 -0.87
CA LYS A 37 -24.50 -17.38 -2.07
C LYS A 37 -24.84 -16.59 -3.33
N GLU A 38 -25.76 -15.63 -3.25
CA GLU A 38 -26.08 -14.75 -4.39
C GLU A 38 -24.86 -13.91 -4.82
N LEU A 39 -24.04 -13.43 -3.87
CA LEU A 39 -22.80 -12.71 -4.17
C LEU A 39 -21.73 -13.61 -4.82
N ILE A 40 -21.61 -14.85 -4.37
CA ILE A 40 -20.66 -15.82 -4.95
C ILE A 40 -21.10 -16.21 -6.37
N GLU A 41 -22.40 -16.43 -6.62
CA GLU A 41 -22.92 -16.69 -7.97
C GLU A 41 -22.78 -15.49 -8.92
N GLU A 42 -22.81 -14.26 -8.40
CA GLU A 42 -22.50 -13.05 -9.20
C GLU A 42 -21.01 -12.95 -9.52
N GLU A 43 -20.12 -13.26 -8.57
CA GLU A 43 -18.67 -13.25 -8.79
C GLU A 43 -18.23 -14.38 -9.75
N GLU A 44 -18.80 -15.60 -9.64
CA GLU A 44 -18.50 -16.72 -10.56
C GLU A 44 -18.96 -16.43 -12.00
N LYS A 45 -20.10 -15.74 -12.18
CA LYS A 45 -20.55 -15.31 -13.53
C LYS A 45 -19.68 -14.21 -14.13
N GLU A 46 -19.17 -13.28 -13.30
CA GLU A 46 -18.23 -12.26 -13.77
C GLU A 46 -16.89 -12.89 -14.19
N GLU A 47 -16.43 -13.95 -13.51
CA GLU A 47 -15.20 -14.68 -13.88
C GLU A 47 -15.39 -15.51 -15.17
N GLU A 48 -16.53 -16.18 -15.36
CA GLU A 48 -16.82 -16.91 -16.61
C GLU A 48 -16.95 -15.96 -17.83
N GLU A 49 -17.58 -14.78 -17.67
CA GLU A 49 -17.66 -13.77 -18.74
C GLU A 49 -16.27 -13.18 -19.08
N ASP A 50 -15.38 -13.03 -18.11
CA ASP A 50 -14.01 -12.54 -18.32
C ASP A 50 -13.13 -13.58 -19.04
N GLU A 51 -13.29 -14.89 -18.77
CA GLU A 51 -12.56 -15.97 -19.45
C GLU A 51 -12.99 -16.13 -20.92
N GLU A 52 -14.29 -16.04 -21.23
CA GLU A 52 -14.79 -16.08 -22.62
C GLU A 52 -14.33 -14.85 -23.45
N GLU A 53 -14.19 -13.67 -22.84
CA GLU A 53 -13.70 -12.46 -23.52
C GLU A 53 -12.17 -12.46 -23.77
N GLU A 54 -11.37 -13.23 -23.01
CA GLU A 54 -9.93 -13.40 -23.28
C GLU A 54 -9.67 -14.29 -24.51
N GLU A 55 -10.48 -15.33 -24.74
CA GLU A 55 -10.39 -16.17 -25.95
C GLU A 55 -10.79 -15.41 -27.23
N GLU A 56 -11.77 -14.51 -27.18
CA GLU A 56 -12.14 -13.68 -28.35
C GLU A 56 -11.14 -12.54 -28.64
N GLY A 57 -10.34 -12.14 -27.64
CA GLY A 57 -9.40 -11.01 -27.72
C GLY A 57 -8.13 -11.30 -28.53
N GLU A 58 -7.72 -12.57 -28.65
CA GLU A 58 -6.49 -12.95 -29.36
C GLU A 58 -6.65 -12.91 -30.90
N GLU A 59 -7.88 -12.85 -31.44
CA GLU A 59 -8.10 -12.92 -32.89
C GLU A 59 -8.06 -11.57 -33.64
N LYS A 60 -7.90 -10.42 -32.97
CA LYS A 60 -7.85 -9.10 -33.65
C LYS A 60 -6.81 -8.13 -33.08
N GLU A 61 -5.53 -8.44 -33.30
CA GLU A 61 -4.48 -7.41 -33.29
C GLU A 61 -4.21 -6.92 -34.73
N GLY A 62 -4.58 -5.66 -35.01
CA GLY A 62 -4.27 -4.94 -36.23
C GLY A 62 -4.53 -3.45 -36.08
N GLU A 63 -3.44 -2.69 -35.90
CA GLU A 63 -3.22 -1.24 -36.05
C GLU A 63 -4.43 -0.28 -36.04
N GLU A 64 -4.45 0.69 -35.12
CA GLU A 64 -4.68 2.13 -35.40
C GLU A 64 -4.58 2.97 -34.11
N GLY A 65 -3.41 3.59 -33.90
CA GLY A 65 -3.16 4.54 -32.81
C GLY A 65 -3.46 5.99 -33.22
N GLU A 66 -3.83 6.78 -32.22
CA GLU A 66 -3.81 8.26 -32.12
C GLU A 66 -5.12 9.06 -32.26
N ASN A 67 -6.23 8.50 -32.74
CA ASN A 67 -7.46 9.30 -32.93
C ASN A 67 -8.62 8.95 -31.98
N GLU A 68 -8.42 7.99 -31.08
CA GLU A 68 -9.47 7.37 -30.28
C GLU A 68 -10.13 8.34 -29.28
N TRP A 69 -9.34 9.24 -28.68
CA TRP A 69 -9.82 10.09 -27.57
C TRP A 69 -10.95 11.07 -27.94
N LYS A 70 -11.06 11.48 -29.20
CA LYS A 70 -12.12 12.40 -29.67
C LYS A 70 -13.42 11.69 -30.03
N THR A 71 -13.36 10.40 -30.33
CA THR A 71 -14.51 9.60 -30.76
C THR A 71 -15.28 9.03 -29.56
N ILE A 72 -14.62 8.91 -28.41
CA ILE A 72 -15.18 8.44 -27.12
C ILE A 72 -16.32 9.33 -26.60
N LEU A 73 -16.36 10.60 -26.99
CA LEU A 73 -17.28 11.63 -26.45
C LEU A 73 -18.71 11.59 -27.03
N ARG A 74 -19.11 10.56 -27.79
CA ARG A 74 -20.34 10.60 -28.61
C ARG A 74 -21.28 9.39 -28.53
N THR A 75 -21.13 8.42 -27.61
CA THR A 75 -21.98 7.20 -27.68
C THR A 75 -22.30 6.59 -26.31
N GLU A 76 -23.28 7.13 -25.61
CA GLU A 76 -23.61 6.86 -24.19
C GLU A 76 -23.99 5.40 -23.81
N LEU A 77 -24.27 4.48 -24.76
CA LEU A 77 -24.42 3.03 -24.47
C LEU A 77 -23.17 2.18 -24.84
N LYS A 78 -22.31 2.70 -25.71
CA LYS A 78 -20.97 2.13 -25.96
C LYS A 78 -19.96 2.64 -24.93
N GLU A 79 -20.23 3.80 -24.34
CA GLU A 79 -19.39 4.46 -23.34
C GLU A 79 -19.19 3.63 -22.09
N GLU A 80 -20.18 2.89 -21.59
CA GLU A 80 -20.01 2.16 -20.32
C GLU A 80 -19.19 0.87 -20.47
N ARG A 81 -19.47 0.07 -21.53
CA ARG A 81 -18.65 -1.10 -21.88
C ARG A 81 -17.24 -0.69 -22.26
N TYR A 82 -17.11 0.35 -23.10
CA TYR A 82 -15.81 0.89 -23.49
C TYR A 82 -15.06 1.45 -22.28
N ARG A 83 -15.73 2.16 -21.38
CA ARG A 83 -15.14 2.65 -20.12
C ARG A 83 -14.67 1.49 -19.24
N ARG A 84 -15.43 0.40 -19.11
CA ARG A 84 -15.00 -0.81 -18.42
C ARG A 84 -13.74 -1.40 -19.03
N LYS A 85 -13.69 -1.54 -20.36
CA LYS A 85 -12.48 -1.95 -21.09
C LYS A 85 -11.29 -1.02 -20.81
N CYS A 86 -11.49 0.29 -20.83
CA CYS A 86 -10.44 1.26 -20.49
C CYS A 86 -9.97 1.13 -19.03
N VAL A 87 -10.88 0.89 -18.08
CA VAL A 87 -10.55 0.67 -16.67
C VAL A 87 -9.74 -0.60 -16.49
N ASN A 88 -10.15 -1.70 -17.14
CA ASN A 88 -9.43 -2.97 -17.08
C ASN A 88 -8.03 -2.84 -17.70
N ALA A 89 -7.92 -2.20 -18.86
CA ALA A 89 -6.63 -1.87 -19.47
C ALA A 89 -5.75 -0.99 -18.56
N LEU A 90 -6.36 -0.03 -17.85
CA LEU A 90 -5.64 0.80 -16.88
C LEU A 90 -5.16 -0.02 -15.68
N PHE A 91 -5.97 -0.94 -15.14
CA PHE A 91 -5.56 -1.82 -14.04
C PHE A 91 -4.50 -2.84 -14.46
N LYS A 92 -4.51 -3.33 -15.70
CA LYS A 92 -3.41 -4.14 -16.24
C LYS A 92 -2.07 -3.40 -16.20
N LYS A 93 -2.06 -2.05 -16.27
CA LYS A 93 -0.82 -1.25 -16.12
C LYS A 93 -0.29 -1.19 -14.68
N LEU A 94 -1.07 -1.54 -13.65
CA LEU A 94 -0.62 -1.47 -12.26
C LEU A 94 0.61 -2.35 -12.02
N SER A 95 0.65 -3.55 -12.62
CA SER A 95 1.75 -4.51 -12.50
C SER A 95 3.07 -4.02 -13.11
N SER A 96 3.03 -3.05 -14.03
CA SER A 96 4.21 -2.49 -14.71
C SER A 96 4.61 -1.09 -14.21
N MET A 97 3.98 -0.57 -13.15
CA MET A 97 4.32 0.74 -12.57
C MET A 97 5.61 0.68 -11.75
N VAL A 98 6.76 0.72 -12.43
CA VAL A 98 8.11 0.67 -11.82
C VAL A 98 8.87 2.00 -11.87
N SER A 99 8.21 3.08 -12.31
CA SER A 99 8.78 4.42 -12.40
C SER A 99 7.81 5.46 -11.86
N LYS A 100 8.36 6.57 -11.34
CA LYS A 100 7.58 7.73 -10.94
C LYS A 100 6.72 8.26 -12.09
N ASP A 101 7.28 8.32 -13.30
CA ASP A 101 6.58 8.93 -14.44
C ASP A 101 5.37 8.08 -14.84
N LEU A 102 5.51 6.75 -14.84
CA LEU A 102 4.41 5.81 -15.08
C LEU A 102 3.28 5.94 -14.04
N VAL A 103 3.63 6.15 -12.77
CA VAL A 103 2.64 6.37 -11.71
C VAL A 103 1.89 7.69 -11.92
N ASP A 104 2.60 8.74 -12.31
CA ASP A 104 2.01 10.06 -12.54
C ASP A 104 1.11 10.01 -13.80
N ASP A 105 1.51 9.31 -14.86
CA ASP A 105 0.69 9.05 -16.06
C ASP A 105 -0.56 8.21 -15.75
N PHE A 106 -0.40 7.15 -14.96
CA PHE A 106 -1.52 6.34 -14.47
C PHE A 106 -2.52 7.19 -13.69
N ALA A 107 -2.03 8.06 -12.79
CA ALA A 107 -2.89 8.92 -11.99
C ALA A 107 -3.70 9.90 -12.87
N ILE A 108 -3.09 10.47 -13.90
CA ILE A 108 -3.78 11.34 -14.88
C ILE A 108 -4.85 10.54 -15.62
N ALA A 109 -4.52 9.37 -16.16
CA ALA A 109 -5.48 8.52 -16.87
C ALA A 109 -6.65 8.09 -15.96
N PHE A 110 -6.36 7.74 -14.71
CA PHE A 110 -7.37 7.37 -13.72
C PHE A 110 -8.35 8.51 -13.43
N CYS A 111 -7.90 9.77 -13.41
CA CYS A 111 -8.78 10.92 -13.18
C CYS A 111 -9.93 11.03 -14.20
N TYR A 112 -9.71 10.63 -15.46
CA TYR A 112 -10.77 10.61 -16.49
C TYR A 112 -11.73 9.41 -16.34
N LEU A 113 -11.26 8.33 -15.71
CA LEU A 113 -11.99 7.07 -15.52
C LEU A 113 -12.50 6.86 -14.08
N ALA A 114 -12.39 7.88 -13.23
CA ALA A 114 -12.79 7.80 -11.83
C ALA A 114 -14.32 7.68 -11.68
N SER A 115 -14.77 6.66 -10.96
CA SER A 115 -16.15 6.46 -10.50
C SER A 115 -16.12 5.86 -9.09
N LYS A 116 -17.29 5.74 -8.44
CA LYS A 116 -17.36 5.13 -7.10
C LYS A 116 -16.91 3.67 -7.10
N SER A 117 -17.27 2.90 -8.13
CA SER A 117 -16.86 1.49 -8.28
C SER A 117 -15.38 1.37 -8.62
N THR A 118 -14.86 2.15 -9.57
CA THR A 118 -13.45 2.06 -9.98
C THR A 118 -12.50 2.51 -8.87
N LYS A 119 -12.89 3.49 -8.04
CA LYS A 119 -12.13 3.87 -6.84
C LYS A 119 -12.04 2.75 -5.82
N LYS A 120 -13.15 2.05 -5.57
CA LYS A 120 -13.16 0.87 -4.68
C LYS A 120 -12.30 -0.28 -5.24
N ALA A 121 -12.44 -0.56 -6.53
CA ALA A 121 -11.64 -1.59 -7.21
C ALA A 121 -10.14 -1.26 -7.17
N LEU A 122 -9.78 0.02 -7.37
CA LEU A 122 -8.41 0.48 -7.24
C LEU A 122 -7.87 0.22 -5.82
N VAL A 123 -8.61 0.57 -4.77
CA VAL A 123 -8.18 0.32 -3.39
C VAL A 123 -7.92 -1.17 -3.15
N LYS A 124 -8.80 -2.06 -3.63
CA LYS A 124 -8.60 -3.52 -3.54
C LYS A 124 -7.31 -3.96 -4.26
N LYS A 125 -7.07 -3.50 -5.49
CA LYS A 125 -5.86 -3.84 -6.28
C LYS A 125 -4.57 -3.24 -5.70
N LEU A 126 -4.64 -2.07 -5.04
CA LEU A 126 -3.49 -1.48 -4.34
C LEU A 126 -3.14 -2.24 -3.05
N MET A 127 -4.14 -2.79 -2.35
CA MET A 127 -3.94 -3.62 -1.15
C MET A 127 -3.32 -4.98 -1.47
N ASN A 128 -3.75 -5.59 -2.57
CA ASN A 128 -3.29 -6.90 -3.02
C ASN A 128 -2.67 -6.76 -4.41
N PRO A 129 -1.37 -6.41 -4.50
CA PRO A 129 -0.63 -6.43 -5.76
C PRO A 129 -0.69 -7.84 -6.35
N ALA A 130 -0.98 -7.94 -7.65
CA ALA A 130 -0.79 -9.19 -8.39
C ALA A 130 0.66 -9.69 -8.21
N ASP A 131 0.81 -11.02 -8.11
CA ASP A 131 2.09 -11.73 -8.05
C ASP A 131 2.95 -11.50 -6.79
N GLY A 132 2.37 -11.01 -5.69
CA GLY A 132 3.12 -10.82 -4.44
C GLY A 132 4.28 -9.81 -4.55
N SER A 133 4.23 -8.95 -5.56
CA SER A 133 5.32 -8.03 -5.91
C SER A 133 5.48 -6.90 -4.90
N LEU A 134 6.15 -7.19 -3.77
CA LEU A 134 6.44 -6.22 -2.71
C LEU A 134 7.21 -4.99 -3.20
N GLN A 135 7.89 -5.08 -4.35
CA GLN A 135 8.64 -3.96 -4.95
C GLN A 135 7.73 -2.86 -5.52
N LEU A 136 6.46 -3.17 -5.80
CA LEU A 136 5.50 -2.20 -6.34
C LEU A 136 4.87 -1.32 -5.26
N ILE A 137 4.91 -1.74 -3.99
CA ILE A 137 4.29 -1.03 -2.86
C ILE A 137 4.68 0.47 -2.76
N PRO A 138 5.95 0.88 -2.96
CA PRO A 138 6.31 2.30 -2.95
C PRO A 138 5.63 3.10 -4.06
N PHE A 139 5.44 2.50 -5.24
CA PHE A 139 4.74 3.12 -6.37
C PHE A 139 3.23 3.18 -6.13
N TYR A 140 2.66 2.17 -5.47
CA TYR A 140 1.24 2.15 -5.09
C TYR A 140 0.92 3.18 -4.02
N ALA A 141 1.77 3.31 -2.99
CA ALA A 141 1.66 4.37 -1.99
C ALA A 141 1.79 5.77 -2.62
N ARG A 142 2.64 5.93 -3.63
CA ARG A 142 2.74 7.17 -4.43
C ARG A 142 1.45 7.43 -5.20
N ALA A 143 0.90 6.43 -5.89
CA ALA A 143 -0.35 6.55 -6.64
C ALA A 143 -1.49 6.97 -5.71
N ALA A 144 -1.61 6.33 -4.53
CA ALA A 144 -2.57 6.69 -3.51
C ALA A 144 -2.37 8.12 -2.98
N ALA A 145 -1.12 8.58 -2.82
CA ALA A 145 -0.82 9.95 -2.41
C ALA A 145 -1.19 10.97 -3.49
N SER A 146 -0.85 10.71 -4.75
CA SER A 146 -1.19 11.57 -5.88
C SER A 146 -2.71 11.66 -6.05
N LEU A 147 -3.38 10.52 -6.14
CA LEU A 147 -4.84 10.46 -6.32
C LEU A 147 -5.59 10.98 -5.08
N GLY A 148 -5.06 10.80 -3.87
CA GLY A 148 -5.63 11.29 -2.63
C GLY A 148 -5.75 12.82 -2.57
N THR A 149 -4.99 13.56 -3.38
CA THR A 149 -5.13 15.03 -3.50
C THR A 149 -6.41 15.45 -4.22
N VAL A 150 -6.95 14.58 -5.09
CA VAL A 150 -8.17 14.83 -5.87
C VAL A 150 -9.35 14.03 -5.31
N PHE A 151 -9.11 12.78 -4.91
CA PHE A 151 -10.06 11.81 -4.40
C PHE A 151 -9.63 11.35 -2.99
N PRO A 152 -9.91 12.13 -1.93
CA PRO A 152 -9.45 11.82 -0.58
C PRO A 152 -10.01 10.49 -0.05
N ASP A 153 -11.14 10.04 -0.57
CA ASP A 153 -11.76 8.75 -0.26
C ASP A 153 -10.87 7.55 -0.61
N ILE A 154 -10.04 7.65 -1.65
CA ILE A 154 -9.10 6.58 -2.03
C ILE A 154 -8.03 6.41 -0.95
N ALA A 155 -7.40 7.50 -0.53
CA ALA A 155 -6.36 7.45 0.50
C ALA A 155 -6.93 7.01 1.85
N MET A 156 -8.11 7.52 2.24
CA MET A 156 -8.78 7.12 3.49
C MET A 156 -9.17 5.63 3.47
N ALA A 157 -9.74 5.13 2.38
CA ALA A 157 -10.13 3.73 2.26
C ALA A 157 -8.91 2.80 2.26
N LEU A 158 -7.81 3.20 1.61
CA LEU A 158 -6.57 2.43 1.63
C LEU A 158 -5.98 2.36 3.04
N VAL A 159 -5.92 3.48 3.77
CA VAL A 159 -5.45 3.50 5.17
C VAL A 159 -6.32 2.59 6.03
N ALA A 160 -7.64 2.69 5.93
CA ALA A 160 -8.57 1.85 6.69
C ALA A 160 -8.36 0.35 6.38
N ALA A 161 -8.20 -0.01 5.10
CA ALA A 161 -7.95 -1.40 4.70
C ALA A 161 -6.62 -1.94 5.27
N VAL A 162 -5.56 -1.12 5.29
CA VAL A 162 -4.27 -1.50 5.90
C VAL A 162 -4.41 -1.69 7.42
N GLU A 163 -5.17 -0.81 8.09
CA GLU A 163 -5.42 -0.94 9.54
C GLU A 163 -6.21 -2.21 9.86
N ASP A 164 -7.23 -2.51 9.07
CA ASP A 164 -8.09 -3.68 9.29
C ASP A 164 -7.33 -4.99 9.02
N GLU A 165 -6.55 -5.05 7.94
CA GLU A 165 -5.64 -6.19 7.68
C GLU A 165 -4.66 -6.40 8.84
N PHE A 166 -4.06 -5.33 9.39
CA PHE A 166 -3.17 -5.46 10.54
C PHE A 166 -3.87 -6.01 11.78
N ARG A 167 -5.12 -5.60 12.03
CA ARG A 167 -5.92 -6.09 13.18
C ARG A 167 -6.20 -7.58 13.06
N THR A 168 -6.35 -8.13 11.85
CA THR A 168 -6.54 -9.57 11.65
C THR A 168 -5.35 -10.41 12.15
N PHE A 169 -4.13 -9.83 12.18
CA PHE A 169 -2.94 -10.54 12.68
C PHE A 169 -2.92 -10.69 14.21
N PHE A 170 -3.76 -9.93 14.92
CA PHE A 170 -3.82 -9.92 16.38
C PHE A 170 -5.28 -9.97 16.86
N PRO A 171 -5.96 -11.12 16.70
CA PRO A 171 -7.36 -11.24 17.07
C PRO A 171 -7.59 -10.99 18.57
N PRO A 172 -8.74 -10.42 18.95
CA PRO A 172 -9.07 -10.14 20.35
C PRO A 172 -9.23 -11.44 21.16
N PRO A 173 -8.89 -11.42 22.46
CA PRO A 173 -8.77 -12.63 23.30
C PRO A 173 -10.03 -13.50 23.41
N GLY A 174 -11.21 -13.04 22.99
CA GLY A 174 -12.48 -13.78 23.03
C GLY A 174 -12.81 -14.66 21.81
N SER A 175 -12.29 -14.35 20.62
CA SER A 175 -12.39 -15.21 19.42
C SER A 175 -11.08 -15.92 19.06
N ALA A 176 -10.03 -15.66 19.86
CA ALA A 176 -8.63 -15.89 19.51
C ALA A 176 -8.05 -17.25 19.89
N ALA A 177 -8.70 -18.09 20.71
CA ALA A 177 -8.03 -19.31 21.17
C ALA A 177 -7.66 -20.26 20.02
N ALA A 178 -8.57 -20.46 19.06
CA ALA A 178 -8.32 -21.28 17.87
C ALA A 178 -7.42 -20.57 16.85
N ALA A 179 -7.66 -19.28 16.60
CA ALA A 179 -6.90 -18.49 15.62
C ALA A 179 -5.45 -18.25 16.06
N ALA A 180 -5.21 -17.94 17.34
CA ALA A 180 -3.88 -17.75 17.91
C ALA A 180 -3.11 -19.08 18.00
N ALA A 181 -3.78 -20.19 18.29
CA ALA A 181 -3.17 -21.52 18.25
C ALA A 181 -2.72 -21.90 16.82
N SER A 182 -3.58 -21.65 15.82
CA SER A 182 -3.23 -21.83 14.40
C SER A 182 -2.06 -20.94 13.97
N MET A 183 -2.06 -19.68 14.42
CA MET A 183 -1.01 -18.71 14.10
C MET A 183 0.33 -19.02 14.79
N ALA A 184 0.30 -19.55 16.01
CA ALA A 184 1.48 -20.05 16.71
C ALA A 184 2.05 -21.32 16.03
N ALA A 185 1.18 -22.22 15.57
CA ALA A 185 1.59 -23.39 14.79
C ALA A 185 2.24 -22.99 13.45
N LEU A 186 1.66 -22.01 12.74
CA LEU A 186 2.25 -21.43 11.53
C LEU A 186 3.60 -20.76 11.81
N ALA A 187 3.74 -20.02 12.91
CA ALA A 187 4.99 -19.38 13.30
C ALA A 187 6.07 -20.40 13.70
N ALA A 188 5.69 -21.54 14.26
CA ALA A 188 6.61 -22.64 14.53
C ALA A 188 7.08 -23.32 13.24
N SER A 189 6.17 -23.57 12.29
CA SER A 189 6.49 -24.08 10.94
C SER A 189 7.40 -23.12 10.15
N TYR A 190 7.28 -21.82 10.35
CA TYR A 190 8.15 -20.86 9.67
C TYR A 190 9.64 -20.99 10.05
N ASN A 191 9.94 -21.35 11.30
CA ASN A 191 11.31 -21.50 11.77
C ASN A 191 11.89 -22.90 11.48
N SER A 192 11.13 -23.83 10.89
CA SER A 192 11.65 -25.13 10.47
C SER A 192 12.44 -25.03 9.16
N ALA A 193 13.26 -26.04 8.88
CA ALA A 193 14.06 -26.11 7.65
C ALA A 193 13.17 -26.06 6.39
N ASP A 194 11.99 -26.67 6.46
CA ASP A 194 10.98 -26.68 5.40
C ASP A 194 9.71 -25.98 5.90
N PRO A 195 9.52 -24.69 5.63
CA PRO A 195 8.31 -23.97 6.00
C PRO A 195 7.13 -24.38 5.12
N SER A 196 5.96 -24.58 5.72
CA SER A 196 4.72 -24.88 4.99
C SER A 196 4.33 -23.70 4.07
N PRO A 197 3.70 -23.94 2.91
CA PRO A 197 3.29 -22.86 2.00
C PRO A 197 2.35 -21.84 2.67
N ALA A 198 1.46 -22.30 3.57
CA ALA A 198 0.60 -21.42 4.36
C ALA A 198 1.39 -20.50 5.31
N SER A 199 2.50 -20.97 5.89
CA SER A 199 3.36 -20.13 6.74
C SER A 199 4.09 -19.05 5.95
N ILE A 200 4.46 -19.34 4.70
CA ILE A 200 5.11 -18.40 3.79
C ILE A 200 4.11 -17.32 3.38
N ALA A 201 2.92 -17.70 2.91
CA ALA A 201 1.86 -16.75 2.55
C ALA A 201 1.49 -15.82 3.72
N ALA A 202 1.34 -16.39 4.93
CA ALA A 202 1.04 -15.60 6.12
C ALA A 202 2.18 -14.65 6.51
N LEU A 203 3.44 -14.99 6.23
CA LEU A 203 4.57 -14.06 6.40
C LEU A 203 4.51 -12.95 5.36
N GLU A 204 4.26 -13.29 4.10
CA GLU A 204 4.19 -12.34 2.99
C GLU A 204 3.10 -11.29 3.21
N ASP A 205 1.91 -11.69 3.68
CA ASP A 205 0.84 -10.75 4.02
C ASP A 205 1.25 -9.76 5.12
N ARG A 206 1.95 -10.24 6.16
CA ARG A 206 2.46 -9.38 7.22
C ARG A 206 3.54 -8.43 6.74
N ILE A 207 4.46 -8.90 5.88
CA ILE A 207 5.51 -8.06 5.29
C ILE A 207 4.89 -7.03 4.35
N LYS A 208 3.92 -7.44 3.51
CA LYS A 208 3.15 -6.57 2.60
C LYS A 208 2.47 -5.45 3.37
N ASN A 209 1.71 -5.80 4.41
CA ASN A 209 1.03 -4.84 5.28
C ASN A 209 2.02 -3.90 5.99
N ALA A 210 3.10 -4.45 6.58
CA ALA A 210 4.16 -3.69 7.23
C ALA A 210 4.85 -2.69 6.28
N LYS A 211 5.14 -3.13 5.05
CA LYS A 211 5.75 -2.30 4.01
C LYS A 211 4.79 -1.22 3.55
N MET A 212 3.50 -1.54 3.35
CA MET A 212 2.48 -0.57 2.98
C MET A 212 2.30 0.51 4.04
N MET A 213 2.18 0.15 5.33
CA MET A 213 2.16 1.10 6.44
C MET A 213 3.38 2.04 6.38
N GLY A 214 4.57 1.47 6.19
CA GLY A 214 5.81 2.23 6.13
C GLY A 214 5.88 3.22 4.96
N GLU A 215 5.47 2.80 3.76
CA GLU A 215 5.44 3.67 2.58
C GLU A 215 4.37 4.78 2.71
N LEU A 216 3.18 4.46 3.21
CA LEU A 216 2.11 5.45 3.43
C LEU A 216 2.49 6.52 4.47
N VAL A 217 3.28 6.17 5.49
CA VAL A 217 3.86 7.14 6.45
C VAL A 217 4.78 8.14 5.75
N LYS A 218 5.53 7.72 4.71
CA LYS A 218 6.44 8.64 3.97
C LYS A 218 5.66 9.75 3.27
N PHE A 219 4.47 9.42 2.75
CA PHE A 219 3.57 10.37 2.11
C PHE A 219 2.67 11.12 3.10
N SER A 220 2.81 10.88 4.41
CA SER A 220 1.96 11.46 5.46
C SER A 220 0.47 11.14 5.31
N LEU A 221 0.14 10.00 4.68
CA LEU A 221 -1.24 9.51 4.60
C LEU A 221 -1.62 8.69 5.83
N PHE A 222 -0.66 7.97 6.41
CA PHE A 222 -0.93 7.02 7.49
C PHE A 222 -0.86 7.69 8.88
N PRO A 223 -1.82 7.44 9.79
CA PRO A 223 -1.80 7.98 11.14
C PRO A 223 -0.61 7.48 11.96
N LEU A 224 0.22 8.41 12.45
CA LEU A 224 1.37 8.06 13.30
C LEU A 224 0.94 7.38 14.61
N GLY A 225 -0.24 7.70 15.13
CA GLY A 225 -0.79 7.06 16.33
C GLY A 225 -0.88 5.55 16.14
N PHE A 226 -1.61 5.12 15.11
CA PHE A 226 -1.78 3.71 14.79
C PHE A 226 -0.43 3.04 14.46
N PHE A 227 0.41 3.66 13.63
CA PHE A 227 1.74 3.11 13.27
C PHE A 227 2.58 2.71 14.49
N PHE A 228 2.67 3.59 15.50
CA PHE A 228 3.47 3.30 16.69
C PHE A 228 2.79 2.29 17.63
N VAL A 229 1.45 2.24 17.66
CA VAL A 229 0.71 1.19 18.39
C VAL A 229 0.96 -0.17 17.75
N SER A 230 0.84 -0.29 16.42
CA SER A 230 1.13 -1.50 15.66
C SER A 230 2.58 -1.96 15.85
N LEU A 231 3.54 -1.04 15.73
CA LEU A 231 4.95 -1.35 15.96
C LEU A 231 5.18 -1.82 17.41
N ARG A 232 4.52 -1.20 18.38
CA ARG A 232 4.63 -1.62 19.78
C ARG A 232 4.07 -3.03 19.99
N GLN A 233 2.93 -3.34 19.41
CA GLN A 233 2.30 -4.66 19.49
C GLN A 233 3.20 -5.75 18.90
N LEU A 234 3.86 -5.49 17.77
CA LEU A 234 4.85 -6.40 17.18
C LEU A 234 6.08 -6.59 18.09
N LEU A 235 6.57 -5.51 18.71
CA LEU A 235 7.72 -5.54 19.63
C LEU A 235 7.40 -6.15 21.00
N ASP A 236 6.14 -6.15 21.43
CA ASP A 236 5.71 -6.76 22.67
C ASP A 236 5.65 -8.30 22.52
N SER A 237 5.06 -8.79 21.42
CA SER A 237 5.05 -10.23 21.06
C SER A 237 6.44 -10.75 20.70
N PHE A 238 7.14 -10.08 19.78
CA PHE A 238 8.53 -10.33 19.36
C PHE A 238 8.93 -11.81 19.16
N GLU A 239 8.07 -12.60 18.53
CA GLU A 239 8.32 -14.00 18.17
C GLU A 239 7.87 -14.28 16.72
N GLY A 240 8.54 -15.22 16.04
CA GLY A 240 8.18 -15.67 14.68
C GLY A 240 8.05 -14.52 13.67
N PHE A 241 6.89 -14.46 13.00
CA PHE A 241 6.60 -13.46 11.96
C PHE A 241 6.59 -12.01 12.46
N ALA A 242 6.36 -11.79 13.76
CA ALA A 242 6.31 -10.43 14.32
C ALA A 242 7.67 -9.73 14.23
N VAL A 243 8.77 -10.50 14.25
CA VAL A 243 10.12 -9.98 14.12
C VAL A 243 10.37 -9.45 12.71
N ASP A 244 10.07 -10.25 11.69
CA ASP A 244 10.23 -9.87 10.28
C ASP A 244 9.34 -8.65 9.94
N ALA A 245 8.09 -8.63 10.42
CA ALA A 245 7.18 -7.48 10.22
C ALA A 245 7.68 -6.20 10.93
N ALA A 246 8.15 -6.30 12.18
CA ALA A 246 8.70 -5.14 12.90
C ALA A 246 9.97 -4.59 12.22
N ALA A 247 10.88 -5.47 11.80
CA ALA A 247 12.07 -5.09 11.06
C ALA A 247 11.71 -4.39 9.74
N THR A 248 10.72 -4.90 9.00
CA THR A 248 10.21 -4.30 7.76
C THR A 248 9.62 -2.90 7.98
N MET A 249 8.81 -2.71 9.04
CA MET A 249 8.27 -1.38 9.38
C MET A 249 9.38 -0.36 9.68
N ILE A 250 10.44 -0.80 10.36
CA ILE A 250 11.57 0.05 10.74
C ILE A 250 12.47 0.35 9.54
N ASP A 251 12.73 -0.63 8.69
CA ASP A 251 13.55 -0.44 7.48
C ASP A 251 12.91 0.59 6.53
N THR A 252 11.59 0.48 6.32
CA THR A 252 10.83 1.36 5.42
C THR A 252 10.66 2.77 6.00
N ALA A 253 10.15 2.90 7.23
CA ALA A 253 9.75 4.21 7.79
C ALA A 253 10.72 4.79 8.83
N GLY A 254 11.65 3.99 9.38
CA GLY A 254 12.51 4.38 10.50
C GLY A 254 13.31 5.65 10.24
N ARG A 255 13.98 5.71 9.08
CA ARG A 255 14.77 6.89 8.67
C ARG A 255 13.90 8.15 8.55
N VAL A 256 12.70 8.03 7.98
CA VAL A 256 11.79 9.16 7.78
C VAL A 256 11.26 9.65 9.13
N LEU A 257 10.84 8.73 10.00
CA LEU A 257 10.29 9.06 11.32
C LEU A 257 11.34 9.66 12.27
N LEU A 258 12.61 9.25 12.18
CA LEU A 258 13.71 9.87 12.94
C LEU A 258 13.98 11.33 12.55
N ARG A 259 13.61 11.73 11.33
CA ARG A 259 13.78 13.11 10.83
C ARG A 259 12.57 13.98 11.12
N ARG A 260 11.39 13.40 11.33
CA ARG A 260 10.17 14.16 11.65
C ARG A 260 10.10 14.49 13.15
N ARG A 261 9.75 15.74 13.49
CA ARG A 261 9.71 16.21 14.89
C ARG A 261 8.67 15.48 15.75
N ASP A 262 7.55 15.12 15.15
CA ASP A 262 6.40 14.42 15.75
C ASP A 262 6.62 12.90 15.98
N GLY A 263 7.50 12.29 15.17
CA GLY A 263 7.81 10.86 15.20
C GLY A 263 9.14 10.52 15.87
N LYS A 264 10.10 11.45 15.95
CA LYS A 264 11.47 11.16 16.37
C LYS A 264 11.57 10.51 17.75
N ALA A 265 10.96 11.08 18.77
CA ALA A 265 11.05 10.57 20.14
C ALA A 265 10.49 9.14 20.26
N ARG A 266 9.32 8.90 19.66
CA ARG A 266 8.68 7.57 19.63
C ARG A 266 9.51 6.55 18.85
N MET A 267 10.10 6.95 17.72
CA MET A 267 10.96 6.07 16.93
C MET A 267 12.27 5.73 17.65
N VAL A 268 12.91 6.69 18.32
CA VAL A 268 14.10 6.42 19.16
C VAL A 268 13.76 5.41 20.27
N ALA A 269 12.62 5.58 20.93
CA ALA A 269 12.16 4.64 21.95
C ALA A 269 11.91 3.24 21.35
N ALA A 270 11.25 3.15 20.19
CA ALA A 270 10.99 1.88 19.50
C ALA A 270 12.29 1.16 19.10
N LEU A 271 13.29 1.89 18.57
CA LEU A 271 14.60 1.32 18.24
C LEU A 271 15.36 0.83 19.47
N GLY A 272 15.24 1.53 20.61
CA GLY A 272 15.79 1.07 21.88
C GLY A 272 15.14 -0.22 22.36
N LEU A 273 13.80 -0.32 22.26
CA LEU A 273 13.05 -1.53 22.57
C LEU A 273 13.42 -2.69 21.66
N LEU A 274 13.55 -2.44 20.35
CA LEU A 274 13.98 -3.43 19.36
C LEU A 274 15.33 -4.04 19.76
N LYS A 275 16.35 -3.22 20.03
CA LYS A 275 17.68 -3.72 20.44
C LYS A 275 17.63 -4.51 21.74
N LYS A 276 16.87 -4.02 22.74
CA LYS A 276 16.72 -4.71 24.02
C LYS A 276 16.06 -6.09 23.84
N LYS A 277 14.98 -6.15 23.06
CA LYS A 277 14.25 -7.39 22.75
C LYS A 277 15.08 -8.35 21.90
N ALA A 278 15.78 -7.85 20.88
CA ALA A 278 16.69 -8.63 20.04
C ALA A 278 17.81 -9.28 20.85
N ALA A 279 18.48 -8.51 21.73
CA ALA A 279 19.53 -9.05 22.61
C ALA A 279 18.98 -10.12 23.57
N ALA A 280 17.80 -9.91 24.15
CA ALA A 280 17.15 -10.88 25.02
C ALA A 280 16.76 -12.17 24.27
N ALA A 281 16.19 -12.04 23.06
CA ALA A 281 15.80 -13.18 22.23
C ALA A 281 17.01 -13.98 21.72
N ALA A 282 18.11 -13.30 21.38
CA ALA A 282 19.38 -13.94 21.04
C ALA A 282 19.98 -14.70 22.22
N ALA A 283 19.97 -14.11 23.43
CA ALA A 283 20.43 -14.79 24.65
C ALA A 283 19.57 -16.04 24.98
N ALA A 284 18.27 -15.97 24.71
CA ALA A 284 17.34 -17.08 24.87
C ALA A 284 17.39 -18.13 23.74
N ARG A 285 18.27 -17.96 22.73
CA ARG A 285 18.35 -18.80 21.51
C ARG A 285 17.01 -18.95 20.77
N LYS A 286 16.11 -17.98 20.90
CA LYS A 286 14.82 -17.93 20.19
C LYS A 286 14.93 -17.29 18.81
N LEU A 287 15.99 -16.52 18.57
CA LEU A 287 16.20 -15.74 17.37
C LEU A 287 17.20 -16.44 16.43
N GLY A 288 16.79 -16.67 15.18
CA GLY A 288 17.69 -17.22 14.16
C GLY A 288 18.75 -16.23 13.71
N SER A 289 19.83 -16.75 13.09
CA SER A 289 20.89 -15.92 12.49
C SER A 289 20.34 -14.93 11.45
N ARG A 290 19.41 -15.39 10.58
CA ARG A 290 18.71 -14.57 9.59
C ARG A 290 18.00 -13.36 10.22
N GLN A 291 17.20 -13.60 11.26
CA GLN A 291 16.40 -12.54 11.90
C GLN A 291 17.28 -11.54 12.64
N THR A 292 18.35 -12.00 13.28
CA THR A 292 19.36 -11.12 13.90
C THR A 292 19.96 -10.16 12.88
N ALA A 293 20.43 -10.69 11.75
CA ALA A 293 21.01 -9.87 10.67
C ALA A 293 19.97 -8.90 10.08
N MET A 294 18.71 -9.33 9.93
CA MET A 294 17.62 -8.47 9.44
C MET A 294 17.36 -7.29 10.38
N ILE A 295 17.31 -7.53 11.70
CA ILE A 295 17.12 -6.49 12.71
C ILE A 295 18.27 -5.48 12.67
N ASP A 296 19.50 -5.97 12.60
CA ASP A 296 20.68 -5.09 12.53
C ASP A 296 20.66 -4.24 11.26
N ASN A 297 20.35 -4.84 10.11
CA ASN A 297 20.20 -4.11 8.85
C ASN A 297 19.15 -3.01 8.94
N ALA A 298 17.95 -3.32 9.47
CA ALA A 298 16.88 -2.34 9.64
C ALA A 298 17.28 -1.22 10.61
N PHE A 299 17.92 -1.56 11.74
CA PHE A 299 18.41 -0.59 12.72
C PHE A 299 19.43 0.37 12.09
N PHE A 300 20.45 -0.17 11.43
CA PHE A 300 21.48 0.63 10.80
C PHE A 300 20.93 1.42 9.61
N ALA A 301 20.00 0.88 8.83
CA ALA A 301 19.33 1.61 7.76
C ALA A 301 18.54 2.83 8.28
N ALA A 302 17.88 2.70 9.44
CA ALA A 302 17.15 3.80 10.07
C ALA A 302 18.09 4.88 10.63
N VAL A 303 19.13 4.47 11.37
CA VAL A 303 20.05 5.36 12.10
C VAL A 303 21.16 5.91 11.21
N ALA A 304 21.45 5.27 10.07
CA ALA A 304 22.55 5.63 9.19
C ALA A 304 22.53 7.15 8.91
N PRO A 305 23.67 7.84 9.14
CA PRO A 305 23.81 9.25 8.85
C PRO A 305 23.27 9.50 7.45
N SER A 306 22.56 10.61 7.26
CA SER A 306 22.15 10.97 5.91
C SER A 306 23.42 10.98 5.07
N ARG A 307 23.54 10.05 4.11
CA ARG A 307 24.47 10.25 3.01
C ARG A 307 24.18 11.68 2.55
N ASN A 308 25.22 12.50 2.46
CA ASN A 308 25.10 13.81 1.84
C ASN A 308 24.66 13.54 0.40
N ILE A 309 23.34 13.46 0.19
CA ILE A 309 22.73 13.52 -1.13
C ILE A 309 23.18 14.89 -1.58
N GLY A 310 24.24 14.94 -2.39
CA GLY A 310 24.83 16.19 -2.84
C GLY A 310 23.67 17.06 -3.27
N ILE A 311 23.50 18.20 -2.58
CA ILE A 311 22.41 19.14 -2.83
C ILE A 311 22.34 19.26 -4.35
N ARG A 312 21.22 18.83 -4.94
CA ARG A 312 21.04 18.88 -6.39
C ARG A 312 21.06 20.36 -6.73
N ARG A 313 22.24 20.90 -7.06
CA ARG A 313 22.46 22.35 -7.18
C ARG A 313 21.42 22.85 -8.15
N ARG A 314 20.44 23.64 -7.67
CA ARG A 314 19.45 24.27 -8.53
C ARG A 314 20.25 25.05 -9.56
N ARG A 315 20.16 24.65 -10.83
CA ARG A 315 20.88 25.34 -11.90
C ARG A 315 20.30 26.74 -11.97
N SER A 316 21.15 27.76 -11.95
CA SER A 316 20.68 29.13 -12.10
C SER A 316 19.92 29.28 -13.42
N PRO A 317 18.97 30.24 -13.53
CA PRO A 317 18.25 30.50 -14.77
C PRO A 317 19.19 30.65 -15.98
N MET A 318 20.34 31.31 -15.78
CA MET A 318 21.39 31.44 -16.79
C MET A 318 21.95 30.09 -17.27
N LYS A 319 22.28 29.16 -16.35
CA LYS A 319 22.77 27.83 -16.71
C LYS A 319 21.71 26.98 -17.41
N SER A 320 20.43 27.18 -17.07
CA SER A 320 19.31 26.52 -17.76
C SER A 320 19.13 27.06 -19.18
N PHE A 321 19.24 28.38 -19.36
CA PHE A 321 19.15 29.05 -20.65
C PHE A 321 20.28 28.62 -21.60
N ILE A 322 21.53 28.57 -21.12
CA ILE A 322 22.67 28.09 -21.91
C ILE A 322 22.45 26.64 -22.37
N ARG A 323 21.96 25.77 -21.48
CA ARG A 323 21.64 24.38 -21.82
C ARG A 323 20.56 24.29 -22.90
N HIS A 324 19.50 25.08 -22.79
CA HIS A 324 18.43 25.14 -23.78
C HIS A 324 18.96 25.61 -25.15
N LEU A 325 19.82 26.64 -25.19
CA LEU A 325 20.45 27.10 -26.42
C LEU A 325 21.28 25.99 -27.11
N ILE A 326 22.06 25.24 -26.33
CA ILE A 326 23.02 24.26 -26.88
C ILE A 326 22.36 22.91 -27.17
N LEU A 327 21.48 22.41 -26.31
CA LEU A 327 20.97 21.03 -26.39
C LEU A 327 19.58 20.92 -27.01
N GLU A 328 18.81 22.00 -27.05
CA GLU A 328 17.42 21.97 -27.55
C GLU A 328 17.24 22.88 -28.77
N ARG A 329 17.91 24.04 -28.80
CA ARG A 329 17.81 25.01 -29.90
C ARG A 329 18.97 25.01 -30.89
N LEU A 330 19.99 24.18 -30.74
CA LEU A 330 21.07 24.13 -31.72
C LEU A 330 20.71 23.12 -32.81
N SER A 331 20.14 23.61 -33.91
CA SER A 331 19.87 22.84 -35.13
C SER A 331 20.44 23.55 -36.36
N ASN A 332 20.56 22.85 -37.49
CA ASN A 332 21.11 23.43 -38.73
C ASN A 332 20.33 24.68 -39.19
N ASP A 333 19.02 24.72 -38.97
CA ASP A 333 18.16 25.85 -39.37
C ASP A 333 18.20 27.03 -38.40
N SER A 334 18.63 26.80 -37.16
CA SER A 334 18.63 27.80 -36.08
C SER A 334 20.02 28.27 -35.68
N LEU A 335 21.07 27.77 -36.36
CA LEU A 335 22.48 27.98 -36.05
C LEU A 335 22.85 29.47 -35.87
N SER A 336 22.54 30.31 -36.86
CA SER A 336 22.90 31.74 -36.84
C SER A 336 22.23 32.50 -35.69
N SER A 337 20.96 32.18 -35.41
CA SER A 337 20.18 32.79 -34.33
C SER A 337 20.67 32.34 -32.95
N THR A 338 20.93 31.05 -32.79
CA THR A 338 21.44 30.45 -31.55
C THR A 338 22.87 30.93 -31.26
N LEU A 339 23.74 31.05 -32.27
CA LEU A 339 25.10 31.61 -32.11
C LEU A 339 25.06 33.09 -31.69
N THR A 340 24.16 33.88 -32.28
CA THR A 340 24.00 35.29 -31.89
C THR A 340 23.56 35.42 -30.42
N LEU A 341 22.70 34.52 -29.94
CA LEU A 341 22.29 34.46 -28.53
C LEU A 341 23.42 33.98 -27.61
N CYS A 342 24.23 33.02 -28.05
CA CYS A 342 25.42 32.58 -27.32
C CYS A 342 26.47 33.70 -27.19
N LEU A 343 26.69 34.52 -28.23
CA LEU A 343 27.62 35.65 -28.18
C LEU A 343 27.15 36.76 -27.23
N LYS A 344 25.84 36.88 -26.98
CA LYS A 344 25.25 37.83 -26.02
C LYS A 344 25.30 37.37 -24.57
N LEU A 345 25.77 36.15 -24.30
CA LEU A 345 25.93 35.69 -22.93
C LEU A 345 27.01 36.53 -22.23
N PRO A 346 26.82 36.86 -20.94
CA PRO A 346 27.80 37.63 -20.17
C PRO A 346 28.97 36.71 -19.78
N TRP A 347 29.88 36.47 -20.73
CA TRP A 347 31.04 35.58 -20.58
C TRP A 347 32.02 36.06 -19.50
N GLU A 348 32.09 37.37 -19.27
CA GLU A 348 33.00 37.98 -18.28
C GLU A 348 32.50 37.87 -16.84
N ALA A 349 31.19 37.77 -16.62
CA ALA A 349 30.58 37.74 -15.28
C ALA A 349 30.78 36.41 -14.52
N VAL A 350 31.38 35.40 -15.16
CA VAL A 350 31.56 34.05 -14.57
C VAL A 350 32.83 33.95 -13.72
N GLY A 351 33.72 34.95 -13.77
CA GLY A 351 34.99 34.97 -13.03
C GLY A 351 34.93 35.42 -11.57
N GLU A 352 33.89 36.13 -11.14
CA GLU A 352 33.89 36.84 -9.83
C GLU A 352 32.84 36.35 -8.82
N GLY A 353 32.31 35.14 -8.98
CA GLY A 353 31.14 34.69 -8.23
C GLY A 353 31.17 33.28 -7.66
N VAL A 354 32.29 32.79 -7.10
CA VAL A 354 32.28 31.65 -6.17
C VAL A 354 33.34 31.81 -5.06
N LYS A 355 33.14 32.80 -4.18
CA LYS A 355 33.57 32.70 -2.77
C LYS A 355 32.32 32.51 -1.91
N GLU A 356 31.55 31.46 -2.19
CA GLU A 356 30.53 31.01 -1.24
C GLU A 356 31.21 30.11 -0.21
N GLY A 357 31.22 30.60 1.03
CA GLY A 357 31.96 30.08 2.17
C GLY A 357 31.89 28.57 2.35
N VAL A 358 33.04 27.93 2.16
CA VAL A 358 33.42 26.78 2.97
C VAL A 358 33.87 27.37 4.31
N LYS A 359 32.96 27.43 5.28
CA LYS A 359 33.33 27.38 6.69
C LYS A 359 33.25 25.92 7.10
N GLU A 360 34.38 25.41 7.59
CA GLU A 360 34.63 24.07 8.13
C GLU A 360 33.59 23.63 9.16
#